data_AF-A0AB33J5Y0-F1
#
_entry.id   AF-A0AB33J5Y0-F1
#
_cell.length_a   1.000
_cell.length_b   1.000
_cell.length_c   1.000
_cell.angle_alpha   90.00
_cell.angle_beta   90.00
_cell.angle_gamma   90.00
#
_symmetry.space_group_name_H-M   'P 1'
#
loop_
_entity.id
_entity.type
_entity.pdbx_description
1 polymer ?
#
loop_
_entity_poly.entity_id
_entity_poly.type
_entity_poly.pdbx_seq_one_letter_code
_entity_poly.pdbx_strand_id
1 'polypeptide(L)'
;MANKRVLKRTINYICSDLFSECIAASLYNGHHVNRDNLDALLSSIIVIHSDYIRRISHVEPGMKSKTYFKSLIRDFNKQIDEVIDQINNLG
;
A
#
# COMPACT_ATOMS: atom_id res chain seq x y z
N MET A 1 0.11 5.69 -22.26
CA MET A 1 -0.77 4.81 -21.43
C MET A 1 -0.01 3.67 -20.75
N ALA A 2 1.06 3.13 -21.33
CA ALA A 2 1.87 2.05 -20.72
C ALA A 2 2.30 2.32 -19.27
N ASN A 3 2.74 3.55 -18.96
CA ASN A 3 3.21 3.90 -17.61
C ASN A 3 2.09 3.81 -16.53
N LYS A 4 0.86 4.28 -16.82
CA LYS A 4 -0.26 4.17 -15.86
C LYS A 4 -0.66 2.71 -15.61
N ARG A 5 -0.70 1.89 -16.65
CA ARG A 5 -1.04 0.45 -16.53
C ARG A 5 0.01 -0.29 -15.72
N VAL A 6 1.30 -0.02 -15.98
CA VAL A 6 2.41 -0.58 -15.20
C VAL A 6 2.30 -0.14 -13.74
N LEU A 7 2.10 1.15 -13.47
CA LEU A 7 2.00 1.66 -12.11
C LEU A 7 0.82 1.04 -11.32
N LYS A 8 -0.37 0.92 -11.92
CA LYS A 8 -1.50 0.21 -11.29
C LYS A 8 -1.14 -1.24 -10.96
N ARG A 9 -0.46 -1.93 -11.89
CA ARG A 9 -0.05 -3.31 -11.69
C ARG A 9 0.96 -3.44 -10.55
N THR A 10 1.94 -2.54 -10.49
CA THR A 10 2.92 -2.47 -9.41
C THR A 10 2.25 -2.27 -8.06
N ILE A 11 1.30 -1.33 -7.96
CA ILE A 11 0.55 -1.10 -6.71
C ILE A 11 -0.27 -2.33 -6.32
N ASN A 12 -0.95 -2.98 -7.27
CA ASN A 12 -1.68 -4.21 -7.00
C ASN A 12 -0.76 -5.28 -6.40
N TYR A 13 0.42 -5.52 -6.99
CA TYR A 13 1.35 -6.53 -6.50
C TYR A 13 1.88 -6.19 -5.11
N ILE A 14 2.34 -4.97 -4.90
CA ILE A 14 2.87 -4.55 -3.60
C ILE A 14 1.80 -4.69 -2.50
N CYS A 15 0.57 -4.21 -2.73
CA CYS A 15 -0.48 -4.32 -1.72
C CYS A 15 -0.92 -5.77 -1.49
N SER A 16 -0.94 -6.63 -2.52
CA SER A 16 -1.23 -8.06 -2.35
C SER A 16 -0.15 -8.80 -1.56
N ASP A 17 1.12 -8.46 -1.79
CA ASP A 17 2.25 -9.03 -1.05
C ASP A 17 2.20 -8.59 0.42
N LEU A 18 2.01 -7.29 0.70
CA LEU A 18 1.86 -6.78 2.07
C LEU A 18 0.68 -7.41 2.82
N PHE A 19 -0.45 -7.62 2.13
CA PHE A 19 -1.61 -8.27 2.74
C PHE A 19 -1.27 -9.72 3.13
N SER A 20 -0.58 -10.45 2.24
CA SER A 20 -0.16 -11.82 2.49
C SER A 20 0.88 -11.91 3.60
N GLU A 21 1.84 -10.98 3.63
CA GLU A 21 2.87 -10.88 4.67
C GLU A 21 2.25 -10.59 6.04
N CYS A 22 1.27 -9.68 6.10
CA CYS A 22 0.54 -9.35 7.32
C CYS A 22 -0.19 -10.58 7.91
N ILE A 23 -0.87 -11.35 7.06
CA ILE A 23 -1.50 -12.62 7.48
C ILE A 23 -0.45 -13.64 7.91
N ALA A 24 0.64 -13.80 7.16
CA ALA A 24 1.72 -14.72 7.50
C ALA A 24 2.35 -14.37 8.87
N ALA A 25 2.69 -13.10 9.10
CA ALA A 25 3.18 -12.60 10.38
C ALA A 25 2.19 -12.93 11.50
N SER A 26 0.89 -12.76 11.29
CA SER A 26 -0.12 -13.10 12.30
C SER A 26 -0.22 -14.59 12.63
N LEU A 27 0.09 -15.48 11.68
CA LEU A 27 -0.03 -16.93 11.85
C LEU A 27 1.23 -17.55 12.45
N TYR A 28 2.39 -16.99 12.12
CA TYR A 28 3.70 -17.56 12.48
C TYR A 28 4.40 -16.85 13.62
N ASN A 29 4.01 -15.63 14.00
CA ASN A 29 4.53 -15.01 15.21
C ASN A 29 3.95 -15.75 16.42
N GLY A 30 4.83 -16.37 17.23
CA GLY A 30 4.47 -17.21 18.37
C GLY A 30 3.81 -16.48 19.55
N HIS A 31 3.35 -15.24 19.36
CA HIS A 31 2.66 -14.41 20.34
C HIS A 31 1.17 -14.28 19.99
N HIS A 32 0.33 -13.97 20.99
CA HIS A 32 -1.07 -13.66 20.76
C HIS A 32 -1.20 -12.32 20.02
N VAL A 33 -1.24 -12.37 18.70
CA VAL A 33 -1.45 -11.21 17.84
C VAL A 33 -2.81 -10.58 18.17
N ASN A 34 -2.81 -9.28 18.45
CA ASN A 34 -4.05 -8.54 18.68
C ASN A 34 -4.84 -8.46 17.35
N ARG A 35 -6.02 -9.09 17.34
CA ARG A 35 -6.88 -9.18 16.15
C ARG A 35 -7.37 -7.82 15.66
N ASP A 36 -7.66 -6.88 16.55
CA ASP A 36 -8.12 -5.55 16.16
C ASP A 36 -7.01 -4.76 15.46
N ASN A 37 -5.76 -4.92 15.94
CA ASN A 37 -4.59 -4.31 15.30
C ASN A 37 -4.32 -4.92 13.90
N LEU A 38 -4.48 -6.25 13.78
CA LEU A 38 -4.38 -6.95 12.50
C LEU A 38 -5.44 -6.47 11.51
N ASP A 39 -6.71 -6.42 11.94
CA ASP A 39 -7.83 -6.00 11.10
C ASP A 39 -7.68 -4.53 10.67
N ALA A 40 -7.18 -3.66 11.56
CA ALA A 40 -6.85 -2.28 11.23
C ALA A 40 -5.73 -2.18 10.18
N LEU A 41 -4.68 -2.99 10.30
CA LEU A 41 -3.56 -2.99 9.35
C LEU A 41 -3.98 -3.50 7.97
N LEU A 42 -4.73 -4.60 7.92
CA LEU A 42 -5.29 -5.14 6.68
C LEU A 42 -6.23 -4.13 6.01
N SER A 43 -7.06 -3.44 6.80
CA SER A 43 -7.95 -2.38 6.32
C SER A 43 -7.15 -1.20 5.75
N SER A 44 -6.06 -0.80 6.40
CA SER A 44 -5.17 0.26 5.92
C SER A 44 -4.59 -0.07 4.54
N ILE A 45 -4.10 -1.30 4.34
CA ILE A 45 -3.57 -1.76 3.05
C ILE A 45 -4.63 -1.64 1.93
N ILE A 46 -5.89 -2.02 2.21
CA ILE A 46 -6.99 -1.91 1.25
C ILE A 46 -7.31 -0.45 0.92
N VAL A 47 -7.31 0.42 1.92
CA VAL A 47 -7.57 1.87 1.73
C VAL A 47 -6.48 2.52 0.89
N ILE A 48 -5.20 2.24 1.20
CA ILE A 48 -4.05 2.71 0.43
C ILE A 48 -4.17 2.25 -1.02
N HIS A 49 -4.40 0.95 -1.25
CA HIS A 49 -4.59 0.40 -2.58
C HIS A 49 -5.66 1.16 -3.39
N SER A 50 -6.85 1.29 -2.81
CA SER A 50 -8.00 1.94 -3.45
C SER A 50 -7.71 3.41 -3.78
N ASP A 51 -7.11 4.16 -2.85
CA ASP A 51 -6.75 5.57 -3.05
C ASP A 51 -5.80 5.73 -4.24
N TYR A 52 -4.69 4.99 -4.24
CA TYR A 52 -3.68 5.16 -5.28
C TYR A 52 -4.15 4.67 -6.66
N ILE A 53 -4.96 3.62 -6.74
CA ILE A 53 -5.57 3.19 -8.01
C ILE A 53 -6.47 4.28 -8.60
N ARG A 54 -7.25 4.96 -7.75
CA ARG A 54 -8.11 6.09 -8.16
C ARG A 54 -7.25 7.29 -8.58
N ARG A 55 -6.25 7.68 -7.80
CA ARG A 55 -5.33 8.80 -8.09
C ARG A 55 -4.57 8.62 -9.41
N ILE A 56 -4.13 7.40 -9.75
CA ILE A 56 -3.51 7.15 -11.07
C ILE A 56 -4.45 7.46 -12.24
N SER A 57 -5.75 7.23 -12.04
CA SER A 57 -6.78 7.45 -13.05
C SER A 57 -7.11 8.95 -13.22
N HIS A 58 -6.91 9.76 -12.17
CA HIS A 58 -7.26 11.19 -12.14
C HIS A 58 -6.05 12.06 -11.82
N VAL A 59 -5.41 12.59 -12.87
CA VAL A 59 -4.29 13.56 -12.71
C VAL A 59 -4.86 14.90 -12.29
N GLU A 60 -4.21 15.55 -11.32
CA GLU A 60 -4.64 16.83 -10.77
C GLU A 60 -4.62 17.95 -11.83
N PRO A 61 -5.72 18.72 -11.99
CA PRO A 61 -5.76 19.84 -12.92
C PRO A 61 -4.69 20.89 -12.61
N GLY A 62 -3.97 21.35 -13.63
CA GLY A 62 -2.94 22.39 -13.47
C GLY A 62 -1.54 21.88 -13.11
N MET A 63 -1.36 20.59 -12.80
CA MET A 63 -0.04 20.00 -12.56
C MET A 63 0.51 19.28 -13.81
N LYS A 64 1.82 19.40 -14.05
CA LYS A 64 2.49 18.58 -15.09
C LYS A 64 2.41 17.10 -14.71
N SER A 65 1.91 16.26 -15.61
CA SER A 65 1.72 14.82 -15.39
C SER A 65 2.95 14.10 -14.83
N LYS A 66 4.15 14.43 -15.30
CA LYS A 66 5.41 13.83 -14.80
C LYS A 66 5.67 14.16 -13.33
N THR A 67 5.43 15.41 -12.94
CA THR A 67 5.59 15.86 -11.54
C THR A 67 4.56 15.18 -10.65
N TYR A 68 3.30 15.11 -11.11
CA TYR A 68 2.22 14.44 -10.40
C TYR A 68 2.56 12.98 -10.09
N PHE A 69 2.92 12.19 -11.11
CA PHE A 69 3.24 10.78 -10.90
C PHE A 69 4.50 10.57 -10.06
N LYS A 70 5.48 11.47 -10.12
CA LYS A 70 6.67 11.41 -9.25
C LYS A 70 6.29 11.65 -7.79
N SER A 71 5.44 12.62 -7.49
CA SER A 71 4.90 12.83 -6.14
C SER A 71 4.11 11.62 -5.69
N LEU A 72 3.19 11.13 -6.52
CA LEU A 72 2.34 9.99 -6.23
C LEU A 72 3.15 8.75 -5.83
N ILE A 73 4.22 8.42 -6.57
CA ILE A 73 5.08 7.28 -6.25
C ILE A 73 5.83 7.50 -4.93
N ARG A 74 6.36 8.71 -4.71
CA ARG A 74 7.05 9.02 -3.45
C ARG A 74 6.12 8.88 -2.25
N ASP A 75 4.91 9.41 -2.36
CA ASP A 75 3.92 9.41 -1.28
C ASP A 75 3.41 7.99 -1.03
N PHE A 76 3.25 7.18 -2.08
CA PHE A 76 2.92 5.75 -1.98
C PHE A 76 4.01 4.99 -1.23
N ASN A 77 5.27 5.11 -1.66
CA ASN A 77 6.39 4.40 -1.03
C ASN A 77 6.50 4.74 0.46
N LYS A 78 6.32 6.01 0.84
CA LYS A 78 6.32 6.40 2.25
C LYS A 78 5.25 5.66 3.07
N GLN A 79 4.03 5.55 2.56
CA GLN A 79 2.96 4.81 3.26
C GLN A 79 3.24 3.31 3.32
N ILE A 80 3.86 2.75 2.28
CA ILE A 80 4.27 1.34 2.28
C ILE A 80 5.37 1.08 3.30
N ASP A 81 6.36 1.96 3.41
CA ASP A 81 7.41 1.85 4.44
C ASP A 81 6.79 1.85 5.85
N GLU A 82 5.83 2.74 6.12
CA GLU A 82 5.09 2.79 7.39
C GLU A 82 4.30 1.49 7.66
N VAL A 83 3.67 0.90 6.63
CA VAL A 83 2.95 -0.38 6.76
C VAL A 83 3.93 -1.53 7.03
N ILE A 84 5.08 -1.57 6.36
CA ILE A 84 6.12 -2.60 6.57
C ILE A 84 6.62 -2.53 8.02
N ASP A 85 6.89 -1.33 8.53
CA ASP A 85 7.30 -1.15 9.92
C ASP A 85 6.22 -1.68 10.89
N GLN A 86 4.93 -1.43 10.61
CA GLN A 86 3.83 -1.97 11.41
C GLN A 86 3.75 -3.50 11.35
N ILE A 87 3.96 -4.10 10.17
CA ILE A 87 3.98 -5.56 10.01
C ILE A 87 5.13 -6.18 10.80
N ASN A 88 6.33 -5.59 10.74
CA ASN A 88 7.49 -6.07 11.50
C ASN A 88 7.28 -6.01 13.02
N ASN A 89 6.41 -5.11 13.49
CA ASN A 89 6.04 -4.96 14.90
C ASN A 89 4.76 -5.73 15.28
N LEU A 90 4.19 -6.58 14.40
CA LEU A 90 3.06 -7.46 14.74
C LEU A 90 3.47 -8.62 15.68
N GLY A 91 4.77 -8.81 15.92
CA GLY A 91 5.35 -9.85 16.80
C GLY A 91 5.73 -9.33 18.16
#